data_AF-A0A6L3X4D1-F1
#
_entry.id   AF-A0A6L3X4D1-F1
#
_cell.length_a   1.000
_cell.length_b   1.000
_cell.length_c   1.000
_cell.angle_alpha   90.00
_cell.angle_beta   90.00
_cell.angle_gamma   90.00
#
_symmetry.space_group_name_H-M   'P 1'
#
loop_
_entity.id
_entity.type
_entity.pdbx_description
1 polymer ?
#
loop_
_entity_poly.entity_id
_entity_poly.type
_entity_poly.pdbx_seq_one_letter_code
_entity_poly.pdbx_strand_id
1 'polypeptide(L)'
;AWDNQIRYYTRKSIEIEYVVDTMLEENVHDILCSALVDDCIERAKSIKQGGAKYDWVSGLQVGIANLGNSLAAVKKLVFDQGVIGQQQLAAALADDFEGLTHEQLRQRLINGAPKYGNDDDSVDLLLTRAYETYIEELKQYHNPRYGRGPIGGNYYAGTSSISANVPFGAATMATPDGRKAHTPLAEGASPASGTDHLGPTAGIGSVGK
;
A
#
# COMPACT_ATOMS: atom_id res chain seq x y z
N ALA A 1 -7.86 2.76 14.76
CA ALA A 1 -6.44 3.20 14.82
C ALA A 1 -5.84 3.29 13.43
N TRP A 2 -5.75 2.18 12.68
CA TRP A 2 -5.31 2.14 11.28
C TRP A 2 -5.96 3.24 10.42
N ASP A 3 -7.30 3.30 10.41
CA ASP A 3 -8.04 4.26 9.59
C ASP A 3 -7.61 5.72 9.83
N ASN A 4 -7.34 6.11 11.08
CA ASN A 4 -6.90 7.48 11.38
C ASN A 4 -5.47 7.75 10.90
N GLN A 5 -4.58 6.76 11.05
CA GLN A 5 -3.19 6.87 10.63
C GLN A 5 -3.09 6.95 9.11
N ILE A 6 -3.75 6.04 8.39
CA ILE A 6 -3.66 6.00 6.93
C ILE A 6 -4.25 7.26 6.31
N ARG A 7 -5.34 7.83 6.86
CA ARG A 7 -5.89 9.11 6.38
C ARG A 7 -4.90 10.27 6.53
N TYR A 8 -4.23 10.35 7.68
CA TYR A 8 -3.21 11.35 7.92
C TYR A 8 -2.04 11.24 6.91
N TYR A 9 -1.50 10.04 6.73
CA TYR A 9 -0.38 9.82 5.80
C TYR A 9 -0.78 10.02 4.33
N THR A 10 -2.04 9.70 3.97
CA THR A 10 -2.59 9.98 2.63
C THR A 10 -2.59 11.47 2.34
N ARG A 11 -3.10 12.28 3.28
CA ARG A 11 -3.06 13.74 3.13
C ARG A 11 -1.63 14.25 2.97
N LYS A 12 -0.71 13.76 3.82
CA LYS A 12 0.68 14.21 3.80
C LYS A 12 1.41 13.83 2.51
N SER A 13 1.13 12.66 1.93
CA SER A 13 1.71 12.29 0.64
C SER A 13 1.23 13.22 -0.47
N ILE A 14 -0.06 13.56 -0.49
CA ILE A 14 -0.64 14.50 -1.48
C ILE A 14 -0.07 15.91 -1.31
N GLU A 15 0.08 16.40 -0.06
CA GLU A 15 0.72 17.69 0.20
C GLU A 15 2.16 17.74 -0.35
N ILE A 16 2.92 16.66 -0.20
CA ILE A 16 4.28 16.54 -0.77
C ILE A 16 4.23 16.52 -2.30
N GLU A 17 3.34 15.71 -2.89
CA GLU A 17 3.15 15.63 -4.33
C GLU A 17 2.82 16.99 -4.95
N TYR A 18 1.97 17.79 -4.29
CA TYR A 18 1.62 19.13 -4.76
C TYR A 18 2.84 20.06 -4.87
N VAL A 19 3.73 20.03 -3.88
CA VAL A 19 4.97 20.81 -3.94
C VAL A 19 5.84 20.35 -5.10
N VAL A 20 6.06 19.04 -5.22
CA VAL A 20 6.90 18.45 -6.28
C VAL A 20 6.32 18.77 -7.66
N ASP A 21 5.03 18.53 -7.88
CA ASP A 21 4.36 18.78 -9.16
C ASP A 21 4.41 20.24 -9.56
N THR A 22 4.23 21.16 -8.61
CA THR A 22 4.31 22.61 -8.89
C THR A 22 5.73 23.00 -9.31
N MET A 23 6.76 22.49 -8.60
CA MET A 23 8.15 22.75 -8.97
C MET A 23 8.49 22.17 -10.34
N LEU A 24 7.99 20.99 -10.69
CA LEU A 24 8.15 20.42 -12.03
C LEU A 24 7.46 21.29 -13.10
N GLU A 25 6.23 21.71 -12.84
CA GLU A 25 5.45 22.58 -13.74
C GLU A 25 6.15 23.91 -14.03
N GLU A 26 6.76 24.54 -13.02
CA GLU A 26 7.34 25.88 -13.15
C GLU A 26 8.76 25.86 -13.77
N ASN A 27 9.52 24.77 -13.62
CA ASN A 27 10.95 24.79 -13.91
C ASN A 27 11.39 23.90 -15.09
N VAL A 28 10.63 22.86 -15.45
CA VAL A 28 11.11 21.82 -16.38
C VAL A 28 10.02 21.41 -17.38
N HIS A 29 9.58 22.33 -18.24
CA HIS A 29 8.59 22.03 -19.27
C HIS A 29 9.14 21.04 -20.32
N ASP A 30 8.48 19.88 -20.44
CA ASP A 30 8.80 18.90 -21.48
C ASP A 30 8.22 19.30 -22.84
N ILE A 31 9.00 20.05 -23.62
CA ILE A 31 8.55 20.66 -24.89
C ILE A 31 8.09 19.60 -25.90
N LEU A 32 8.94 18.63 -26.22
CA LEU A 32 8.63 17.61 -27.22
C LEU A 32 7.49 16.70 -26.74
N CYS A 33 7.53 16.28 -25.47
CA CYS A 33 6.48 15.44 -24.91
C CYS A 33 5.12 16.14 -24.98
N SER A 34 5.06 17.41 -24.58
CA SER A 34 3.82 18.17 -24.61
C SER A 34 3.33 18.39 -26.04
N ALA A 35 4.20 18.71 -26.99
CA ALA A 35 3.79 18.90 -28.38
C ALA A 35 3.15 17.64 -29.01
N LEU A 36 3.49 16.45 -28.51
CA LEU A 36 2.98 15.17 -29.01
C LEU A 36 1.81 14.61 -28.20
N VAL A 37 1.23 15.39 -27.29
CA VAL A 37 0.10 14.98 -26.45
C VAL A 37 -1.09 15.92 -26.64
N ASP A 38 -2.21 15.36 -27.08
CA ASP A 38 -3.48 16.07 -27.19
C ASP A 38 -3.93 16.58 -25.82
N ASP A 39 -4.35 17.83 -25.63
CA ASP A 39 -4.50 18.94 -26.60
C ASP A 39 -3.49 20.06 -26.28
N CYS A 40 -2.25 19.71 -25.91
CA CYS A 40 -1.29 20.67 -25.36
C CYS A 40 -0.95 21.80 -26.34
N ILE A 41 -0.82 21.49 -27.65
CA ILE A 41 -0.59 22.50 -28.70
C ILE A 41 -1.78 23.47 -28.77
N GLU A 42 -3.00 22.95 -28.89
CA GLU A 42 -4.22 23.76 -28.97
C GLU A 42 -4.40 24.64 -27.72
N ARG A 43 -4.04 24.10 -26.56
CA ARG A 43 -4.11 24.82 -25.27
C ARG A 43 -2.89 25.70 -24.99
N ALA A 44 -1.93 25.75 -25.90
CA ALA A 44 -0.68 26.51 -25.81
C ALA A 44 0.05 26.36 -24.45
N LYS A 45 0.09 25.15 -23.90
CA LYS A 45 0.68 24.86 -22.58
C LYS A 45 1.19 23.44 -22.46
N SER A 46 2.09 23.21 -21.49
CA SER A 46 2.66 21.88 -21.25
C SER A 46 1.65 20.89 -20.65
N ILE A 47 2.00 19.61 -20.63
CA ILE A 47 1.23 18.56 -19.93
C ILE A 47 1.04 18.92 -18.46
N LYS A 48 2.11 19.33 -17.76
CA LYS A 48 2.04 19.66 -16.32
C LYS A 48 1.21 20.91 -16.01
N GLN A 49 1.00 21.78 -17.00
CA GLN A 49 0.09 22.92 -16.90
C GLN A 49 -1.37 22.56 -17.23
N GLY A 50 -1.68 21.27 -17.46
CA GLY A 50 -3.01 20.77 -17.81
C GLY A 50 -3.30 20.77 -19.32
N GLY A 51 -2.26 20.66 -20.16
CA GLY A 51 -2.41 20.57 -21.62
C GLY A 51 -3.08 19.27 -22.08
N ALA A 52 -2.88 18.17 -21.35
CA ALA A 52 -3.39 16.86 -21.72
C ALA A 52 -4.93 16.77 -21.72
N LYS A 53 -5.49 15.92 -22.57
CA LYS A 53 -6.94 15.65 -22.63
C LYS A 53 -7.47 15.00 -21.35
N TYR A 54 -6.71 14.10 -20.77
CA TYR A 54 -7.04 13.34 -19.56
C TYR A 54 -5.90 13.45 -18.56
N ASP A 55 -6.22 13.58 -17.27
CA ASP A 55 -5.21 13.55 -16.21
C ASP A 55 -5.77 12.84 -14.98
N TRP A 56 -5.30 11.61 -14.77
CA TRP A 56 -5.46 10.90 -13.50
C TRP A 56 -4.11 10.34 -13.11
N VAL A 57 -3.83 10.33 -11.82
CA VAL A 57 -2.55 9.86 -11.29
C VAL A 57 -2.78 8.99 -10.06
N SER A 58 -1.83 8.12 -9.78
CA SER A 58 -1.85 7.24 -8.60
C SER A 58 -0.51 7.28 -7.89
N GLY A 59 -0.55 7.38 -6.57
CA GLY A 59 0.59 7.00 -5.73
C GLY A 59 0.76 5.47 -5.72
N LEU A 60 1.81 4.99 -5.03
CA LEU A 60 2.13 3.56 -4.94
C LEU A 60 2.08 3.08 -3.48
N GLN A 61 1.20 2.12 -3.18
CA GLN A 61 1.05 1.54 -1.86
C GLN A 61 1.85 0.24 -1.80
N VAL A 62 2.76 0.14 -0.83
CA VAL A 62 3.73 -0.98 -0.70
C VAL A 62 3.38 -1.82 0.54
N GLY A 63 3.55 -3.15 0.45
CA GLY A 63 3.33 -4.05 1.59
C GLY A 63 1.88 -4.52 1.78
N ILE A 64 1.15 -4.69 0.67
CA ILE A 64 -0.28 -5.06 0.67
C ILE A 64 -0.53 -6.37 1.43
N ALA A 65 0.15 -7.47 1.07
CA ALA A 65 -0.02 -8.74 1.76
C ALA A 65 0.41 -8.65 3.24
N ASN A 66 1.47 -7.90 3.56
CA ASN A 66 1.95 -7.74 4.92
C ASN A 66 0.91 -7.04 5.81
N LEU A 67 0.19 -6.04 5.28
CA LEU A 67 -0.92 -5.36 5.97
C LEU A 67 -2.03 -6.37 6.32
N GLY A 68 -2.52 -7.11 5.33
CA GLY A 68 -3.60 -8.09 5.50
C GLY A 68 -3.22 -9.18 6.49
N ASN A 69 -2.05 -9.79 6.28
CA ASN A 69 -1.54 -10.87 7.12
C ASN A 69 -1.30 -10.41 8.56
N SER A 70 -0.79 -9.19 8.76
CA SER A 70 -0.54 -8.64 10.09
C SER A 70 -1.83 -8.38 10.84
N LEU A 71 -2.81 -7.74 10.20
CA LEU A 71 -4.11 -7.49 10.81
C LEU A 71 -4.85 -8.80 11.12
N ALA A 72 -4.79 -9.80 10.23
CA ALA A 72 -5.40 -11.10 10.45
C ALA A 72 -4.78 -11.85 11.63
N ALA A 73 -3.46 -11.83 11.77
CA ALA A 73 -2.76 -12.44 12.90
C ALA A 73 -3.13 -11.76 14.23
N VAL A 74 -3.13 -10.43 14.27
CA VAL A 74 -3.55 -9.67 15.46
C VAL A 74 -5.01 -9.96 15.80
N LYS A 75 -5.92 -9.85 14.83
CA LYS A 75 -7.35 -10.09 15.05
C LYS A 75 -7.58 -11.49 15.65
N LYS A 76 -7.05 -12.52 15.01
CA LYS A 76 -7.29 -13.91 15.42
C LYS A 76 -6.62 -14.25 16.76
N LEU A 77 -5.31 -14.02 16.87
CA LEU A 77 -4.51 -14.58 17.97
C LEU A 77 -4.52 -13.69 19.22
N VAL A 78 -4.69 -12.37 19.06
CA VAL A 78 -4.73 -11.43 20.19
C VAL A 78 -6.15 -11.21 20.67
N PHE A 79 -7.11 -10.97 19.77
CA PHE A 79 -8.47 -10.55 20.16
C PHE A 79 -9.49 -11.68 20.13
N ASP A 80 -9.60 -12.43 19.02
CA ASP A 80 -10.64 -13.45 18.89
C ASP A 80 -10.38 -14.65 19.84
N GLN A 81 -9.11 -15.05 19.98
CA GLN A 81 -8.71 -16.23 20.77
C GLN A 81 -8.02 -15.88 22.09
N GLY A 82 -7.46 -14.67 22.23
CA GLY A 82 -6.73 -14.27 23.45
C GLY A 82 -5.49 -15.11 23.77
N VAL A 83 -4.89 -15.79 22.79
CA VAL A 83 -3.73 -16.69 22.99
C VAL A 83 -2.37 -15.97 22.97
N ILE A 84 -2.35 -14.70 22.52
CA ILE A 84 -1.19 -13.81 22.59
C ILE A 84 -1.64 -12.49 23.23
N GLY A 85 -0.94 -12.03 24.26
CA GLY A 85 -1.21 -10.74 24.89
C GLY A 85 -0.74 -9.56 24.03
N GLN A 86 -1.41 -8.40 24.12
CA GLN A 86 -1.01 -7.20 23.37
C GLN A 86 0.43 -6.75 23.70
N GLN A 87 0.78 -6.68 24.99
CA GLN A 87 2.12 -6.30 25.45
C GLN A 87 3.16 -7.36 25.08
N GLN A 88 2.77 -8.63 25.09
CA GLN A 88 3.64 -9.74 24.68
C GLN A 88 3.99 -9.63 23.19
N LEU A 89 2.99 -9.36 22.33
CA LEU A 89 3.24 -9.13 20.90
C LEU A 89 4.10 -7.89 20.68
N ALA A 90 3.80 -6.77 21.36
CA ALA A 90 4.57 -5.54 21.24
C ALA A 90 6.05 -5.73 21.60
N ALA A 91 6.34 -6.46 22.70
CA ALA A 91 7.71 -6.77 23.10
C ALA A 91 8.42 -7.65 22.06
N ALA A 92 7.76 -8.69 21.55
CA ALA A 92 8.33 -9.57 20.53
C ALA A 92 8.63 -8.84 19.22
N LEU A 93 7.80 -7.87 18.83
CA LEU A 93 8.04 -7.03 17.64
C LEU A 93 9.21 -6.06 17.84
N ALA A 94 9.30 -5.44 19.03
CA ALA A 94 10.38 -4.51 19.35
C ALA A 94 11.76 -5.17 19.37
N ASP A 95 11.81 -6.45 19.72
CA ASP A 95 13.02 -7.26 19.85
C ASP A 95 13.31 -8.16 18.62
N ASP A 96 12.67 -7.88 17.48
CA ASP A 96 12.79 -8.66 16.23
C ASP A 96 12.65 -10.19 16.39
N PHE A 97 11.74 -10.59 17.27
CA PHE A 97 11.51 -11.98 17.67
C PHE A 97 12.78 -12.71 18.15
N GLU A 98 13.68 -12.01 18.85
CA GLU A 98 14.91 -12.59 19.38
C GLU A 98 14.66 -13.64 20.48
N GLY A 99 15.49 -14.68 20.50
CA GLY A 99 15.40 -15.78 21.45
C GLY A 99 14.32 -16.83 21.12
N LEU A 100 14.45 -18.01 21.74
CA LEU A 100 13.59 -19.17 21.44
C LEU A 100 12.11 -18.87 21.72
N THR A 101 11.81 -18.15 22.80
CA THR A 101 10.44 -17.82 23.21
C THR A 101 9.73 -16.92 22.20
N HIS A 102 10.40 -15.87 21.70
CA HIS A 102 9.79 -14.99 20.71
C HIS A 102 9.77 -15.61 19.31
N GLU A 103 10.76 -16.45 18.96
CA GLU A 103 10.71 -17.23 17.71
C GLU A 103 9.51 -18.19 17.71
N GLN A 104 9.18 -18.84 18.83
CA GLN A 104 7.97 -19.65 18.95
C GLN A 104 6.69 -18.81 18.78
N LEU A 105 6.68 -17.58 19.30
CA LEU A 105 5.57 -16.64 19.06
C LEU A 105 5.48 -16.29 17.58
N ARG A 106 6.60 -16.00 16.91
CA ARG A 106 6.67 -15.71 15.47
C ARG A 106 6.13 -16.87 14.64
N GLN A 107 6.52 -18.11 14.93
CA GLN A 107 6.00 -19.29 14.24
C GLN A 107 4.49 -19.48 14.42
N ARG A 108 3.94 -19.11 15.58
CA ARG A 108 2.48 -19.07 15.80
C ARG A 108 1.81 -17.99 14.96
N LEU A 109 2.42 -16.81 14.77
CA LEU A 109 1.88 -15.77 13.90
C LEU A 109 1.85 -16.23 12.42
N ILE A 110 2.91 -16.88 11.95
CA ILE A 110 3.03 -17.36 10.57
C ILE A 110 1.99 -18.45 10.28
N ASN A 111 1.93 -19.49 11.10
CA ASN A 111 1.18 -20.71 10.79
C ASN A 111 -0.17 -20.82 11.51
N GLY A 112 -0.39 -20.03 12.57
CA GLY A 112 -1.60 -20.08 13.40
C GLY A 112 -2.71 -19.12 12.95
N ALA A 113 -2.43 -18.25 11.97
CA ALA A 113 -3.40 -17.31 11.39
C ALA A 113 -3.41 -17.41 9.86
N PRO A 114 -4.59 -17.21 9.23
CA PRO A 114 -4.70 -17.26 7.78
C PRO A 114 -3.82 -16.20 7.11
N LYS A 115 -3.45 -16.46 5.85
CA LYS A 115 -2.60 -15.60 5.04
C LYS A 115 -3.29 -15.31 3.70
N TYR A 116 -3.23 -14.07 3.27
CA TYR A 116 -3.71 -13.59 1.98
C TYR A 116 -3.08 -14.40 0.85
N GLY A 117 -3.88 -14.76 -0.17
CA GLY A 117 -3.46 -15.62 -1.29
C GLY A 117 -3.93 -17.07 -1.20
N ASN A 118 -4.87 -17.38 -0.30
CA ASN A 118 -5.40 -18.72 -0.07
C ASN A 118 -6.94 -18.79 -0.19
N ASP A 119 -7.57 -17.80 -0.81
CA ASP A 119 -9.02 -17.68 -0.96
C ASP A 119 -9.78 -17.76 0.39
N ASP A 120 -9.20 -17.16 1.45
CA ASP A 120 -9.79 -17.12 2.78
C ASP A 120 -10.34 -15.72 3.06
N ASP A 121 -11.67 -15.59 3.00
CA ASP A 121 -12.39 -14.34 3.22
C ASP A 121 -12.05 -13.65 4.55
N SER A 122 -11.63 -14.40 5.58
CA SER A 122 -11.32 -13.84 6.89
C SER A 122 -10.07 -12.94 6.89
N VAL A 123 -9.15 -13.15 5.94
CA VAL A 123 -7.97 -12.29 5.73
C VAL A 123 -8.13 -11.43 4.49
N ASP A 124 -8.72 -11.96 3.41
CA ASP A 124 -8.86 -11.24 2.15
C ASP A 124 -9.76 -10.01 2.30
N LEU A 125 -10.97 -10.18 2.87
CA LEU A 125 -11.90 -9.07 3.06
C LEU A 125 -11.44 -8.10 4.14
N LEU A 126 -10.63 -8.57 5.10
CA LEU A 126 -10.00 -7.71 6.10
C LEU A 126 -8.95 -6.78 5.45
N LEU A 127 -8.16 -7.32 4.51
CA LEU A 127 -7.23 -6.55 3.70
C LEU A 127 -7.98 -5.55 2.81
N THR A 128 -9.00 -5.99 2.08
CA THR A 128 -9.84 -5.10 1.25
C THR A 128 -10.40 -3.96 2.09
N ARG A 129 -10.98 -4.26 3.26
CA ARG A 129 -11.49 -3.23 4.18
C ARG A 129 -10.41 -2.27 4.67
N ALA A 130 -9.21 -2.75 4.94
CA ALA A 130 -8.11 -1.89 5.38
C ALA A 130 -7.63 -0.95 4.26
N TYR A 131 -7.61 -1.44 3.02
CA TYR A 131 -7.21 -0.68 1.84
C TYR A 131 -8.29 0.33 1.42
N GLU A 132 -9.57 -0.03 1.55
CA GLU A 132 -10.71 0.82 1.21
C GLU A 132 -10.64 2.19 1.90
N THR A 133 -10.13 2.26 3.14
CA THR A 133 -9.97 3.55 3.84
C THR A 133 -9.05 4.52 3.09
N TYR A 134 -7.95 4.02 2.50
CA TYR A 134 -7.04 4.84 1.68
C TYR A 134 -7.75 5.29 0.40
N ILE A 135 -8.47 4.38 -0.26
CA ILE A 135 -9.21 4.66 -1.50
C ILE A 135 -10.29 5.72 -1.26
N GLU A 136 -11.05 5.61 -0.19
CA GLU A 136 -12.08 6.59 0.19
C GLU A 136 -11.48 7.95 0.59
N GLU A 137 -10.31 7.96 1.22
CA GLU A 137 -9.61 9.20 1.54
C GLU A 137 -9.12 9.92 0.27
N LEU A 138 -8.63 9.19 -0.74
CA LEU A 138 -8.20 9.80 -2.02
C LEU A 138 -9.32 10.60 -2.70
N LYS A 139 -10.58 10.19 -2.55
CA LYS A 139 -11.74 10.88 -3.14
C LYS A 139 -11.95 12.31 -2.61
N GLN A 140 -11.33 12.65 -1.48
CA GLN A 140 -11.39 14.00 -0.90
C GLN A 140 -10.44 15.00 -1.57
N TYR A 141 -9.58 14.52 -2.48
CA TYR A 141 -8.52 15.32 -3.08
C TYR A 141 -8.59 15.28 -4.60
N HIS A 142 -8.14 16.37 -5.19
CA HIS A 142 -7.91 16.52 -6.62
C HIS A 142 -6.42 16.66 -6.87
N ASN A 143 -5.95 16.28 -8.05
CA ASN A 143 -4.54 16.48 -8.42
C ASN A 143 -4.32 17.93 -8.91
N PRO A 144 -3.05 18.40 -9.00
CA PRO A 144 -2.77 19.80 -9.34
C PRO A 144 -3.32 20.28 -10.69
N ARG A 145 -3.67 19.39 -11.64
CA ARG A 145 -4.22 19.78 -12.96
C ARG A 145 -5.75 19.87 -12.96
N TYR A 146 -6.41 19.51 -11.86
CA TYR A 146 -7.86 19.60 -11.73
C TYR A 146 -8.41 20.99 -12.04
N GLY A 147 -9.48 21.05 -12.84
CA GLY A 147 -10.11 22.31 -13.24
C GLY A 147 -9.26 23.17 -14.20
N ARG A 148 -8.08 22.69 -14.62
CA ARG A 148 -7.19 23.43 -15.53
C ARG A 148 -7.27 22.96 -16.98
N GLY A 149 -8.19 22.08 -17.34
CA GLY A 149 -8.40 21.65 -18.73
C GLY A 149 -8.62 20.14 -18.93
N PRO A 150 -7.79 19.26 -18.35
CA PRO A 150 -7.96 17.82 -18.53
C PRO A 150 -9.29 17.34 -17.93
N ILE A 151 -9.89 16.33 -18.57
CA ILE A 151 -10.97 15.55 -17.96
C ILE A 151 -10.37 14.72 -16.82
N GLY A 152 -11.08 14.67 -15.69
CA GLY A 152 -10.60 14.02 -14.48
C GLY A 152 -9.96 15.02 -13.52
N GLY A 153 -8.65 14.92 -13.36
CA GLY A 153 -7.87 15.65 -12.35
C GLY A 153 -7.97 15.02 -10.97
N ASN A 154 -8.08 13.69 -10.89
CA ASN A 154 -8.29 12.96 -9.64
C ASN A 154 -7.19 11.93 -9.38
N TYR A 155 -7.22 11.39 -8.15
CA TYR A 155 -6.36 10.30 -7.73
C TYR A 155 -7.08 8.96 -7.74
N TYR A 156 -6.32 7.89 -7.93
CA TYR A 156 -6.73 6.50 -7.66
C TYR A 156 -5.57 5.72 -7.04
N ALA A 157 -5.85 4.52 -6.50
CA ALA A 157 -4.85 3.67 -5.86
C ALA A 157 -3.99 2.90 -6.88
N GLY A 158 -2.81 2.46 -6.45
CA GLY A 158 -1.86 1.75 -7.32
C GLY A 158 -0.89 0.90 -6.52
N THR A 159 -0.65 -0.32 -6.98
CA THR A 159 0.26 -1.29 -6.35
C THR A 159 1.46 -1.62 -7.23
N SER A 160 1.69 -0.90 -8.34
CA SER A 160 2.85 -1.11 -9.21
C SER A 160 4.14 -0.56 -8.57
N SER A 161 4.52 -1.12 -7.41
CA SER A 161 5.58 -0.64 -6.53
C SER A 161 6.99 -1.01 -6.98
N ILE A 162 7.17 -1.57 -8.19
CA ILE A 162 8.45 -2.04 -8.73
C ILE A 162 9.22 -2.88 -7.70
N SER A 163 10.54 -2.72 -7.57
CA SER A 163 11.36 -3.38 -6.55
C SER A 163 11.38 -2.65 -5.21
N ALA A 164 10.47 -1.69 -4.95
CA ALA A 164 10.48 -0.90 -3.73
C ALA A 164 10.21 -1.74 -2.47
N ASN A 165 9.63 -2.95 -2.62
CA ASN A 165 9.40 -3.88 -1.52
C ASN A 165 10.69 -4.24 -0.76
N VAL A 166 11.85 -4.27 -1.43
CA VAL A 166 13.15 -4.54 -0.81
C VAL A 166 13.63 -3.37 0.05
N PRO A 167 13.85 -2.14 -0.47
CA PRO A 167 14.31 -1.01 0.34
C PRO A 167 13.27 -0.57 1.39
N PHE A 168 11.96 -0.67 1.11
CA PHE A 168 10.94 -0.42 2.15
C PHE A 168 10.99 -1.49 3.23
N GLY A 169 11.17 -2.76 2.86
CA GLY A 169 11.39 -3.84 3.82
C GLY A 169 12.62 -3.61 4.70
N ALA A 170 13.73 -3.13 4.11
CA ALA A 170 14.94 -2.76 4.82
C ALA A 170 14.73 -1.63 5.84
N ALA A 171 13.75 -0.75 5.63
CA ALA A 171 13.38 0.32 6.57
C ALA A 171 12.22 -0.06 7.51
N THR A 172 11.69 -1.28 7.43
CA THR A 172 10.53 -1.73 8.21
C THR A 172 10.96 -2.75 9.27
N MET A 173 10.57 -2.53 10.52
CA MET A 173 10.82 -3.46 11.62
C MET A 173 10.00 -4.75 11.51
N ALA A 174 10.12 -5.64 12.49
CA ALA A 174 9.33 -6.86 12.56
C ALA A 174 7.81 -6.55 12.53
N THR A 175 7.03 -7.39 11.86
CA THR A 175 5.58 -7.19 11.69
C THR A 175 4.75 -8.36 12.23
N PRO A 176 3.48 -8.13 12.63
CA PRO A 176 2.62 -9.17 13.21
C PRO A 176 2.30 -10.35 12.28
N ASP A 177 2.59 -10.26 10.99
CA ASP A 177 2.53 -11.39 10.05
C ASP A 177 3.66 -12.43 10.27
N GLY A 178 4.61 -12.14 11.17
CA GLY A 178 5.75 -12.98 11.48
C GLY A 178 7.00 -12.70 10.64
N ARG A 179 6.98 -11.65 9.81
CA ARG A 179 8.15 -11.17 9.07
C ARG A 179 9.15 -10.50 10.02
N LYS A 180 10.44 -10.79 9.83
CA LYS A 180 11.54 -10.16 10.59
C LYS A 180 11.87 -8.76 10.09
N ALA A 181 12.43 -7.95 10.98
CA ALA A 181 12.93 -6.61 10.68
C ALA A 181 13.89 -6.64 9.49
N HIS A 182 13.86 -5.57 8.70
CA HIS A 182 14.75 -5.32 7.57
C HIS A 182 14.64 -6.33 6.41
N THR A 183 13.80 -7.37 6.52
CA THR A 183 13.53 -8.29 5.41
C THR A 183 12.54 -7.69 4.41
N PRO A 184 12.62 -8.04 3.11
CA PRO A 184 11.72 -7.53 2.09
C PRO A 184 10.24 -7.70 2.42
N LEU A 185 9.43 -6.73 1.97
CA LEU A 185 7.96 -6.86 1.94
C LEU A 185 7.52 -7.69 0.73
N ALA A 186 6.23 -8.05 0.69
CA ALA A 186 5.61 -8.58 -0.52
C ALA A 186 5.61 -7.51 -1.63
N GLU A 187 5.84 -7.94 -2.87
CA GLU A 187 5.84 -7.08 -4.05
C GLU A 187 4.42 -6.90 -4.59
N GLY A 188 4.09 -5.66 -4.93
CA GLY A 188 2.80 -5.27 -5.48
C GLY A 188 1.61 -5.76 -4.64
N ALA A 189 0.69 -6.46 -5.30
CA ALA A 189 -0.47 -7.10 -4.67
C ALA A 189 -0.34 -8.63 -4.58
N SER A 190 0.88 -9.16 -4.75
CA SER A 190 1.15 -10.59 -4.69
C SER A 190 1.01 -11.12 -3.25
N PRO A 191 0.59 -12.38 -3.05
CA PRO A 191 0.73 -13.05 -1.77
C PRO A 191 2.16 -12.98 -1.23
N ALA A 192 2.32 -12.98 0.09
CA ALA A 192 3.64 -13.02 0.68
C ALA A 192 4.30 -14.37 0.37
N SER A 193 5.57 -14.34 -0.04
CA SER A 193 6.27 -15.54 -0.50
C SER A 193 6.23 -16.69 0.51
N GLY A 194 5.78 -17.85 0.05
CA GLY A 194 5.73 -19.07 0.87
C GLY A 194 4.55 -19.10 1.85
N THR A 195 3.52 -18.28 1.64
CA THR A 195 2.29 -18.29 2.45
C THR A 195 1.05 -18.71 1.67
N ASP A 196 1.12 -18.68 0.35
CA ASP A 196 0.14 -19.16 -0.62
C ASP A 196 0.30 -20.68 -0.83
N HIS A 197 -0.48 -21.47 -0.11
CA HIS A 197 -0.36 -22.93 -0.06
C HIS A 197 -1.45 -23.67 -0.84
N LEU A 198 -2.48 -22.97 -1.33
CA LEU A 198 -3.63 -23.57 -2.03
C LEU A 198 -3.57 -23.41 -3.56
N GLY A 199 -2.39 -23.08 -4.09
CA GLY A 199 -2.12 -23.02 -5.52
C GLY A 199 -2.66 -21.75 -6.21
N PRO A 200 -2.42 -21.61 -7.53
CA PRO A 200 -2.63 -20.36 -8.25
C PRO A 200 -4.11 -19.95 -8.33
N THR A 201 -5.06 -20.89 -8.36
CA THR A 201 -6.50 -20.59 -8.37
C THR A 201 -6.93 -19.87 -7.11
N ALA A 202 -6.43 -20.30 -5.94
CA ALA A 202 -6.71 -19.63 -4.68
C ALA A 202 -6.01 -18.26 -4.62
N GLY A 203 -4.80 -18.17 -5.16
CA GLY A 203 -4.05 -16.91 -5.28
C GLY A 203 -4.82 -15.85 -6.07
N ILE A 204 -5.32 -16.17 -7.27
CA ILE A 204 -6.14 -15.24 -8.06
C ILE A 204 -7.50 -14.96 -7.41
N GLY A 205 -8.05 -15.93 -6.67
CA GLY A 205 -9.28 -15.77 -5.89
C GLY A 205 -9.14 -14.68 -4.84
N SER A 206 -8.07 -14.72 -4.05
CA SER A 206 -7.75 -13.66 -3.07
C SER A 206 -7.47 -12.30 -3.74
N VAL A 207 -6.69 -12.28 -4.83
CA VAL A 207 -6.33 -11.03 -5.54
C VAL A 207 -7.56 -10.36 -6.19
N GLY A 208 -8.58 -11.14 -6.54
CA GLY A 208 -9.81 -10.63 -7.17
C GLY A 208 -10.83 -10.00 -6.20
N LYS A 209 -10.57 -10.03 -4.88
CA LYS A 209 -11.40 -9.45 -3.83
C LYS A 209 -10.91 -8.06 -3.42
#